data_AF-A0A1W6Z393-F1
#
_entry.id   AF-A0A1W6Z393-F1
#
_cell.length_a   1.000
_cell.length_b   1.000
_cell.length_c   1.000
_cell.angle_alpha   90.00
_cell.angle_beta   90.00
_cell.angle_gamma   90.00
#
_symmetry.space_group_name_H-M   'P 1'
#
loop_
_entity.id
_entity.type
_entity.pdbx_description
1 polymer ?
#
loop_
_entity_poly.entity_id
_entity_poly.type
_entity_poly.pdbx_seq_one_letter_code
_entity_poly.pdbx_strand_id
1 'polypeptide(L)'
;MKRRALSALALAMLCGAAATAAAQGTQELQFPGHDGSLSPPSTLRMTVTPEPAAVQPPPVRDTPESVRIYRQCREDADREAVNSQKMREAVQRCLDELNQRRAQGQ
;
A
#
# COMPACT_ATOMS: atom_id res chain seq x y z
N MET A 1 -1.01 3.09 50.04
CA MET A 1 -0.88 1.94 49.11
C MET A 1 -0.71 2.48 47.70
N LYS A 2 0.53 2.49 47.18
CA LYS A 2 1.01 1.67 46.04
C LYS A 2 0.43 2.05 44.66
N ARG A 3 1.14 3.01 44.05
CA ARG A 3 1.53 3.17 42.63
C ARG A 3 0.88 2.19 41.63
N ARG A 4 0.15 2.74 40.66
CA ARG A 4 -0.05 2.17 39.31
C ARG A 4 0.44 3.25 38.33
N ALA A 5 1.74 3.30 38.01
CA ALA A 5 2.31 2.76 36.78
C ALA A 5 1.46 3.18 35.56
N LEU A 6 1.70 4.32 34.89
CA LEU A 6 2.86 4.67 34.03
C LEU A 6 3.25 3.55 33.07
N SER A 7 2.40 3.30 32.06
CA SER A 7 2.68 2.65 30.76
C SER A 7 1.39 2.81 29.92
N ALA A 8 1.34 3.30 28.69
CA ALA A 8 2.30 3.29 27.62
C ALA A 8 2.07 4.52 26.73
N LEU A 9 3.04 5.41 26.69
CA LEU A 9 3.12 6.55 25.79
C LEU A 9 4.32 6.28 24.88
N ALA A 10 4.18 5.32 23.96
CA ALA A 10 5.23 4.95 23.01
C ALA A 10 4.68 4.07 21.89
N LEU A 11 4.00 4.67 20.90
CA LEU A 11 3.90 4.08 19.56
C LEU A 11 3.65 5.16 18.49
N ALA A 12 4.35 6.28 18.59
CA ALA A 12 4.33 7.36 17.61
C ALA A 12 5.72 7.54 17.01
N MET A 13 6.27 6.50 16.36
CA MET A 13 7.54 6.64 15.63
C MET A 13 7.81 5.46 14.69
N LEU A 14 6.85 5.05 13.86
CA LEU A 14 7.18 4.19 12.72
C LEU A 14 6.48 4.67 11.45
N CYS A 15 7.29 4.82 10.40
CA CYS A 15 6.95 5.11 8.99
C CYS A 15 7.14 6.56 8.50
N GLY A 16 8.09 7.29 9.07
CA GLY A 16 8.87 8.28 8.31
C GLY A 16 9.99 7.58 7.54
N ALA A 17 9.65 6.87 6.47
CA ALA A 17 10.63 6.19 5.62
C ALA A 17 10.64 6.81 4.21
N ALA A 18 11.59 7.74 4.06
CA ALA A 18 12.37 7.98 2.85
C ALA A 18 11.63 8.18 1.53
N ALA A 19 11.26 9.43 1.25
CA ALA A 19 11.27 9.93 -0.13
C ALA A 19 12.73 10.10 -0.55
N THR A 20 13.41 9.02 -0.94
CA THR A 20 14.64 9.12 -1.73
C THR A 20 14.24 9.57 -3.13
N ALA A 21 14.30 10.88 -3.38
CA ALA A 21 14.32 11.40 -4.74
C ALA A 21 15.47 10.70 -5.47
N ALA A 22 15.15 9.80 -6.39
CA ALA A 22 16.13 9.10 -7.21
C ALA A 22 16.92 10.16 -7.98
N ALA A 23 18.12 10.48 -7.50
CA ALA A 23 19.06 11.28 -8.26
C ALA A 23 19.26 10.56 -9.60
N GLN A 24 18.91 11.24 -10.69
CA GLN A 24 19.01 10.73 -12.04
C GLN A 24 20.50 10.47 -12.32
N GLY A 25 20.91 9.21 -12.20
CA GLY A 25 22.29 8.81 -12.39
C GLY A 25 22.65 8.88 -13.87
N THR A 26 23.37 9.91 -14.29
CA THR A 26 24.05 9.93 -15.59
C THR A 26 25.31 9.09 -15.47
N GLN A 27 25.43 8.04 -16.28
CA GLN A 27 26.63 7.22 -16.35
C GLN A 27 27.46 7.65 -17.56
N GLU A 28 28.73 7.96 -17.33
CA GLU A 28 29.67 8.37 -18.39
C GLU A 28 30.80 7.33 -18.48
N LEU A 29 31.02 6.79 -19.69
CA LEU A 29 32.03 5.78 -19.97
C LEU A 29 33.04 6.35 -20.97
N GLN A 30 34.32 6.29 -20.61
CA GLN A 30 35.42 6.79 -21.44
C GLN A 30 36.05 5.61 -22.20
N PHE A 31 36.10 5.70 -23.53
CA PHE A 31 36.76 4.72 -24.38
C PHE A 31 38.11 5.28 -24.84
N PRO A 32 39.23 4.78 -24.29
CA PRO A 32 40.56 5.24 -24.67
C PRO A 32 40.90 4.76 -26.08
N GLY A 33 41.59 5.61 -26.84
CA GLY A 33 42.26 5.16 -28.06
C GLY A 33 43.48 4.30 -27.69
N HIS A 34 43.78 3.30 -28.51
CA HIS A 34 45.00 2.50 -28.39
C HIS A 34 46.03 2.94 -29.44
N ASP A 35 47.31 2.67 -29.20
CA ASP A 35 48.38 2.96 -30.16
C ASP A 35 48.08 2.30 -31.52
N GLY A 36 48.25 3.07 -32.59
CA GLY A 36 47.87 2.67 -33.96
C GLY A 36 46.39 2.83 -34.32
N SER A 37 45.54 3.30 -33.39
CA SER A 37 44.15 3.67 -33.71
C SER A 37 44.12 4.93 -34.59
N LEU A 38 43.47 4.82 -35.75
CA LEU A 38 43.16 5.97 -36.61
C LEU A 38 41.93 6.76 -36.14
N SER A 39 41.24 6.28 -35.11
CA SER A 39 40.03 6.91 -34.56
C SER A 39 40.31 7.61 -33.23
N PRO A 40 39.75 8.82 -33.00
CA PRO A 40 39.92 9.56 -31.75
C PRO A 40 39.20 8.88 -30.58
N PRO A 41 39.63 9.13 -29.32
CA PRO A 41 38.94 8.63 -28.14
C PRO A 41 37.50 9.15 -28.10
N SER A 42 36.60 8.36 -27.52
CA SER A 42 35.17 8.68 -27.48
C SER A 42 34.59 8.52 -26.09
N THR A 43 33.52 9.26 -25.82
CA THR A 43 32.81 9.27 -24.53
C THR A 43 31.35 8.90 -24.76
N LEU A 44 30.85 7.92 -24.02
CA LEU A 44 29.44 7.51 -24.03
C LEU A 44 28.74 8.09 -22.80
N ARG A 45 27.64 8.82 -23.03
CA ARG A 45 26.77 9.34 -21.95
C ARG A 45 25.44 8.59 -21.97
N MET A 46 25.11 7.92 -20.87
CA MET A 46 23.84 7.22 -20.69
C MET A 46 22.95 7.98 -19.71
N THR A 47 21.74 8.31 -20.15
CA THR A 47 20.69 8.93 -19.34
C THR A 47 19.57 7.92 -19.10
N VAL A 48 19.27 7.66 -17.82
CA VAL A 48 18.12 6.83 -17.45
C VAL A 48 16.90 7.73 -17.31
N THR A 49 15.92 7.57 -18.20
CA THR A 49 14.59 8.16 -18.01
C THR A 49 13.81 7.22 -17.10
N PRO A 50 13.47 7.61 -15.86
CA PRO A 50 12.66 6.76 -15.01
C PRO A 50 11.28 6.60 -15.64
N GLU A 51 10.83 5.35 -15.76
CA GLU A 51 9.44 5.06 -16.09
C GLU A 51 8.57 5.64 -14.97
N PRO A 52 7.44 6.31 -15.28
CA PRO A 52 6.53 6.78 -14.23
C PRO A 52 6.16 5.59 -13.36
N ALA A 53 6.32 5.76 -12.04
CA ALA A 53 5.99 4.71 -11.09
C ALA A 53 4.57 4.21 -11.39
N ALA A 54 4.43 2.89 -11.56
CA ALA A 54 3.12 2.28 -11.76
C ALA A 54 2.19 2.76 -10.65
N VAL A 55 1.06 3.37 -11.03
CA VAL A 55 0.04 3.82 -10.08
C VAL A 55 -0.49 2.57 -9.41
N GLN A 56 -0.01 2.29 -8.19
CA GLN A 56 -0.58 1.20 -7.41
C GLN A 56 -2.01 1.57 -7.07
N PRO A 57 -2.98 0.63 -7.20
CA PRO A 57 -4.33 0.87 -6.74
C PRO A 57 -4.29 1.36 -5.29
N PRO A 58 -5.14 2.32 -4.90
CA PRO A 58 -5.20 2.74 -3.52
C PRO A 58 -5.47 1.50 -2.65
N PRO A 59 -4.77 1.36 -1.51
CA PRO A 59 -5.03 0.23 -0.62
C PRO A 59 -6.50 0.22 -0.23
N VAL A 60 -7.17 -0.92 -0.45
CA VAL A 60 -8.57 -1.10 -0.07
C VAL A 60 -8.65 -0.98 1.46
N ARG A 61 -9.12 0.17 1.94
CA ARG A 61 -9.37 0.41 3.36
C ARG A 61 -10.86 0.43 3.58
N ASP A 62 -11.30 -0.26 4.62
CA ASP A 62 -12.67 -0.12 5.11
C ASP A 62 -12.89 1.34 5.52
N THR A 63 -13.89 1.97 4.90
CA THR A 63 -14.34 3.30 5.29
C THR A 63 -15.06 3.21 6.63
N PRO A 64 -15.12 4.28 7.45
CA PRO A 64 -15.93 4.27 8.66
C PRO A 64 -17.38 3.82 8.41
N GLU A 65 -17.90 4.12 7.22
CA GLU A 65 -19.25 3.76 6.82
C GLU A 65 -19.40 2.29 6.44
N SER A 66 -18.42 1.68 5.76
CA SER A 66 -18.43 0.24 5.53
C SER A 66 -18.37 -0.55 6.84
N VAL A 67 -17.60 -0.07 7.82
CA VAL A 67 -17.53 -0.67 9.17
C VAL A 67 -18.85 -0.54 9.90
N ARG A 68 -19.51 0.62 9.81
CA ARG A 68 -20.84 0.84 10.42
C ARG A 68 -21.89 -0.09 9.83
N ILE A 69 -21.94 -0.20 8.50
CA ILE A 69 -22.86 -1.09 7.79
C ILE A 69 -22.61 -2.55 8.17
N TYR A 70 -21.34 -2.98 8.17
CA TYR A 70 -20.98 -4.34 8.60
C TYR A 70 -21.45 -4.64 10.02
N ARG A 71 -21.21 -3.71 10.95
CA ARG A 71 -21.62 -3.87 12.35
C ARG A 71 -23.13 -3.99 12.49
N GLN A 72 -23.88 -3.12 11.79
CA GLN A 72 -25.33 -3.15 11.82
C GLN A 72 -25.87 -4.47 11.28
N CYS A 73 -25.37 -4.94 10.13
CA CYS A 73 -25.72 -6.26 9.63
C CYS A 73 -25.40 -7.36 10.64
N ARG A 74 -24.22 -7.32 11.27
CA ARG A 74 -23.84 -8.33 12.26
C ARG A 74 -24.82 -8.36 13.44
N GLU A 75 -25.26 -7.21 13.90
CA GLU A 75 -26.26 -7.11 14.97
C GLU A 75 -27.63 -7.65 14.53
N ASP A 76 -28.05 -7.39 13.29
CA ASP A 76 -29.28 -7.94 12.71
C ASP A 76 -29.18 -9.47 12.57
N ALA A 77 -28.06 -9.96 12.05
CA ALA A 77 -27.78 -11.39 11.94
C ALA A 77 -27.75 -12.07 13.31
N ASP A 78 -27.13 -11.46 14.32
CA ASP A 78 -27.10 -11.97 15.69
C ASP A 78 -28.50 -12.02 16.31
N ARG A 79 -29.41 -11.10 15.94
CA ARG A 79 -30.82 -11.10 16.39
C ARG A 79 -31.67 -12.16 15.69
N GLU A 80 -31.45 -12.38 14.40
CA GLU A 80 -32.28 -13.27 13.57
C GLU A 80 -31.78 -14.73 13.54
N ALA A 81 -30.49 -14.96 13.77
CA ALA A 81 -29.90 -16.28 13.60
C ALA A 81 -30.33 -17.25 14.71
N VAL A 82 -31.19 -18.19 14.35
CA VAL A 82 -31.61 -19.30 15.21
C VAL A 82 -30.57 -20.43 15.33
N ASN A 83 -29.51 -20.40 14.50
CA ASN A 83 -28.39 -21.33 14.55
C ASN A 83 -27.15 -20.78 13.83
N SER A 84 -26.02 -21.48 14.00
CA SER A 84 -24.72 -21.09 13.43
C SER A 84 -24.65 -21.15 11.90
N GLN A 85 -25.53 -21.91 11.24
CA GLN A 85 -25.60 -21.93 9.78
C GLN A 85 -26.27 -20.66 9.26
N LYS A 86 -27.41 -20.25 9.85
CA LYS A 86 -28.08 -18.99 9.51
C LYS A 86 -27.23 -17.77 9.78
N MET A 87 -26.45 -17.77 10.87
CA MET A 87 -25.49 -16.71 11.15
C MET A 87 -24.44 -16.58 10.03
N ARG A 88 -23.87 -17.69 9.56
CA ARG A 88 -22.88 -17.69 8.48
C ARG A 88 -23.48 -17.23 7.15
N GLU A 89 -24.69 -17.68 6.82
CA GLU A 89 -25.42 -17.24 5.62
C GLU A 89 -25.67 -15.73 5.65
N ALA A 90 -26.10 -15.17 6.78
CA ALA A 90 -26.35 -13.74 6.93
C ALA A 90 -25.06 -12.91 6.81
N VAL A 91 -23.97 -13.33 7.46
CA VAL A 91 -22.68 -12.63 7.37
C VAL A 91 -22.11 -12.67 5.95
N GLN A 92 -22.23 -13.80 5.24
CA GLN A 92 -21.80 -13.91 3.84
C GLN A 92 -22.50 -12.90 2.94
N ARG A 93 -23.84 -12.81 3.03
CA ARG A 93 -24.60 -11.82 2.25
C ARG A 93 -24.12 -10.39 2.49
N CYS A 94 -23.84 -10.03 3.74
CA CYS A 94 -23.36 -8.69 4.06
C CYS A 94 -21.95 -8.40 3.54
N LEU A 95 -21.07 -9.40 3.54
CA LEU A 95 -19.75 -9.24 2.93
C LEU A 95 -19.85 -9.11 1.41
N ASP A 96 -20.75 -9.83 0.76
CA ASP A 96 -21.00 -9.73 -0.68
C ASP A 96 -21.50 -8.33 -1.06
N GLU A 97 -22.47 -7.79 -0.33
CA GLU A 97 -22.96 -6.42 -0.54
C GLU A 97 -21.87 -5.37 -0.35
N LEU A 98 -21.05 -5.51 0.70
CA LEU A 98 -19.91 -4.62 0.93
C LEU A 98 -18.87 -4.72 -0.18
N ASN A 99 -18.58 -5.93 -0.67
CA ASN A 99 -17.67 -6.14 -1.80
C ASN A 99 -18.20 -5.52 -3.09
N GLN A 100 -19.50 -5.61 -3.36
CA GLN A 100 -20.12 -4.96 -4.51
C GLN A 100 -19.99 -3.44 -4.42
N ARG A 101 -20.19 -2.85 -3.24
CA ARG A 101 -20.00 -1.41 -3.01
C ARG A 101 -18.54 -0.98 -3.25
N ARG A 102 -17.58 -1.75 -2.72
CA ARG A 102 -16.15 -1.52 -2.96
C ARG A 102 -15.81 -1.58 -4.45
N ALA A 103 -16.37 -2.54 -5.19
CA ALA A 103 -16.18 -2.64 -6.64
C ALA A 103 -16.75 -1.43 -7.41
N GLN A 104 -17.74 -0.74 -6.83
CA GLN A 104 -18.31 0.50 -7.36
C GLN A 104 -17.59 1.76 -6.85
N GLY A 105 -16.53 1.61 -6.03
CA GLY A 105 -15.76 2.73 -5.48
C GLY A 105 -16.42 3.43 -4.29
N GLN A 106 -17.36 2.77 -3.60
CA GLN A 106 -18.03 3.24 -2.38
C GLN A 106 -17.42 2.66 -1.10
#